data_AF-A0A419DHG5-F1
#
_entry.id   AF-A0A419DHG5-F1
#
_cell.length_a   1.000
_cell.length_b   1.000
_cell.length_c   1.000
_cell.angle_alpha   90.00
_cell.angle_beta   90.00
_cell.angle_gamma   90.00
#
_symmetry.space_group_name_H-M   'P 1'
#
loop_
_entity.id
_entity.type
_entity.pdbx_description
1 polymer ?
#
loop_
_entity_poly.entity_id
_entity_poly.type
_entity_poly.pdbx_seq_one_letter_code
_entity_poly.pdbx_strand_id
1 'polypeptide(L)'
;MAQKRVSLYIEDSEIKLLVTKGNQVEKWASLMLDAGLVSEGVILDENRVAEAIRQLFKLQKVNETKVFVGISGLNSVFRIISIPEVPRNLLPEAVSNEASRILPMPLSQVYYSYQPLPSAKGELRLFLAAYPRNSTDVLLSVVRKAGLKTRFMDLAPLALIRCVNANRAIHINAWLTFVDIIILSERIPLVIRSLSLPVEGISLHEKLPAITEELNRTITFYNSTYPDKPLDRSTEIYISGDIARENDSMQYLGKLGYPVAAIKPPLNYKDVFNPTQYMVNAGLALKGHLPGGAGNQYSMIDFNALPQAYRPPAFSWTRVLVPVGAVAATGVLVYGALSLRSLRDDNSLLTRQNSDLQIQLTRLRADNKQAQDAITAKKAESAKLSTQADAVQSQIALTQQNEVFFNNTLNGLKLNLDNGDRDLREIVNKIPSGLNITDVEYQMDGITVKGVASSESLLLTYARALRSGGHFESVTVSSIASLTDGLFGFTFILR
;
A
#
# COMPACT_ATOMS: atom_id res chain seq x y z
N MET A 1 22.10 22.10 -16.47
CA MET A 1 23.55 22.39 -16.58
C MET A 1 24.05 21.83 -17.91
N ALA A 2 24.81 22.59 -18.69
CA ALA A 2 25.35 22.09 -19.96
C ALA A 2 26.33 20.93 -19.71
N GLN A 3 26.13 19.81 -20.40
CA GLN A 3 26.96 18.61 -20.24
C GLN A 3 28.32 18.83 -20.91
N LYS A 4 29.38 18.44 -20.20
CA LYS A 4 30.74 18.43 -20.75
C LYS A 4 30.93 17.26 -21.71
N ARG A 5 31.57 17.52 -22.84
CA ARG A 5 31.80 16.56 -23.92
C ARG A 5 33.28 16.51 -24.22
N VAL A 6 33.79 15.31 -24.40
CA VAL A 6 35.17 15.06 -24.79
C VAL A 6 35.14 14.35 -26.12
N SER A 7 35.66 15.01 -27.15
CA SER A 7 35.82 14.41 -28.47
C SER A 7 37.26 13.96 -28.66
N LEU A 8 37.40 12.80 -29.30
CA LEU A 8 38.67 12.15 -29.59
C LEU A 8 38.67 11.73 -31.06
N TYR A 9 39.70 12.13 -31.79
CA TYR A 9 39.94 11.70 -33.15
C TYR A 9 41.39 11.25 -33.29
N ILE A 10 41.59 10.09 -33.91
CA ILE A 10 42.90 9.46 -34.08
C ILE A 10 43.19 9.52 -35.58
N GLU A 11 44.21 10.28 -35.94
CA GLU A 11 44.76 10.39 -37.28
C GLU A 11 46.03 9.52 -37.37
N ASP A 12 46.64 9.45 -38.55
CA ASP A 12 47.82 8.60 -38.78
C ASP A 12 49.02 8.97 -37.90
N SER A 13 49.28 10.26 -37.72
CA SER A 13 50.43 10.75 -36.94
C SER A 13 50.05 11.55 -35.69
N GLU A 14 48.78 11.67 -35.35
CA GLU A 14 48.35 12.54 -34.25
C GLU A 14 47.02 12.08 -33.62
N ILE A 15 46.90 12.23 -32.30
CA ILE A 15 45.64 12.13 -31.58
C ILE A 15 45.17 13.54 -31.22
N LYS A 16 43.94 13.89 -31.57
CA LYS A 16 43.31 15.17 -31.25
C LYS A 16 42.22 15.03 -30.21
N LEU A 17 42.27 15.91 -29.22
CA LEU A 17 41.34 16.03 -28.11
C LEU A 17 40.71 17.42 -28.10
N LEU A 18 39.38 17.49 -28.01
CA LEU A 18 38.66 18.73 -27.75
C LEU A 18 37.60 18.51 -26.68
N VAL A 19 37.59 19.40 -25.70
CA VAL A 19 36.67 19.39 -24.57
C VAL A 19 35.77 20.61 -24.65
N THR A 20 34.46 20.39 -24.69
CA THR A 20 33.46 21.45 -24.73
C THR A 20 32.46 21.34 -23.58
N LYS A 21 31.90 22.47 -23.16
CA LYS A 21 30.79 22.55 -22.22
C LYS A 21 29.66 23.34 -22.87
N GLY A 22 28.62 22.63 -23.32
CA GLY A 22 27.68 23.20 -24.29
C GLY A 22 28.42 23.57 -25.57
N ASN A 23 28.27 24.82 -26.04
CA ASN A 23 28.95 25.31 -27.24
C ASN A 23 30.31 25.96 -26.93
N GLN A 24 30.72 26.04 -25.66
CA GLN A 24 31.99 26.65 -25.27
C GLN A 24 33.13 25.63 -25.33
N VAL A 25 34.21 25.95 -26.05
CA VAL A 25 35.47 25.22 -26.00
C VAL A 25 36.19 25.54 -24.69
N GLU A 26 36.51 24.51 -23.91
CA GLU A 26 37.22 24.63 -22.63
C GLU A 26 38.69 24.20 -22.75
N LYS A 27 38.98 23.11 -23.46
CA LYS A 27 40.34 22.58 -23.66
C LYS A 27 40.48 21.98 -25.04
N TRP A 28 41.66 22.10 -25.62
CA TRP A 28 42.06 21.43 -26.84
C TRP A 28 43.52 21.00 -26.67
N ALA A 29 43.86 19.86 -27.24
CA ALA A 29 45.23 19.36 -27.23
C ALA A 29 45.41 18.32 -28.29
N SER A 30 46.66 18.13 -28.67
CA SER A 30 47.03 17.06 -29.57
C SER A 30 48.34 16.40 -29.13
N LEU A 31 48.53 15.16 -29.56
CA LEU A 31 49.71 14.36 -29.24
C LEU A 31 50.16 13.63 -30.50
N MET A 32 51.40 13.87 -30.91
CA MET A 32 52.01 13.18 -32.04
C MET A 32 52.17 11.69 -31.74
N LEU A 33 51.92 10.87 -32.75
CA LEU A 33 52.12 9.43 -32.75
C LEU A 33 53.41 9.08 -33.49
N ASP A 34 54.07 8.02 -33.05
CA ASP A 34 55.21 7.48 -33.78
C ASP A 34 54.76 6.90 -35.13
N ALA A 35 55.64 6.97 -36.13
CA ALA A 35 55.38 6.42 -37.45
C ALA A 35 55.03 4.93 -37.39
N GLY A 36 54.03 4.51 -38.16
CA GLY A 36 53.59 3.11 -38.25
C GLY A 36 52.64 2.64 -37.13
N LEU A 37 52.28 3.49 -36.16
CA LEU A 37 51.25 3.13 -35.17
C LEU A 37 49.84 3.13 -35.77
N VAL A 38 49.60 4.01 -36.74
CA VAL A 38 48.35 4.15 -37.48
C VAL A 38 48.70 4.37 -38.95
N SER A 39 47.95 3.74 -39.85
CA SER A 39 48.15 3.86 -41.30
C SER A 39 46.80 3.81 -41.99
N GLU A 40 46.52 4.78 -42.86
CA GLU A 40 45.26 4.86 -43.59
C GLU A 40 44.03 4.88 -42.66
N GLY A 41 44.16 5.55 -41.51
CA GLY A 41 43.14 5.60 -40.47
C GLY A 41 42.91 4.27 -39.72
N VAL A 42 43.75 3.26 -39.96
CA VAL A 42 43.70 1.95 -39.28
C VAL A 42 44.80 1.90 -38.23
N ILE A 43 44.42 1.63 -36.99
CA ILE A 43 45.38 1.50 -35.88
C ILE A 43 46.07 0.13 -35.97
N LEU A 44 47.39 0.13 -36.07
CA LEU A 44 48.21 -1.08 -36.21
C LEU A 44 48.75 -1.56 -34.85
N ASP A 45 49.08 -0.62 -33.94
CA ASP A 45 49.49 -0.94 -32.56
C ASP A 45 48.50 -0.36 -31.54
N GLU A 46 47.54 -1.20 -31.14
CA GLU A 46 46.50 -0.79 -30.20
C GLU A 46 47.04 -0.37 -28.83
N ASN A 47 48.13 -0.99 -28.36
CA ASN A 47 48.60 -0.80 -26.99
C ASN A 47 49.34 0.53 -26.86
N ARG A 48 50.19 0.86 -27.83
CA ARG A 48 50.90 2.15 -27.87
C ARG A 48 49.94 3.32 -28.09
N VAL A 49 48.96 3.18 -28.99
CA VAL A 49 47.93 4.22 -29.18
C VAL A 49 47.07 4.38 -27.92
N ALA A 50 46.71 3.29 -27.23
CA ALA A 50 45.98 3.39 -25.96
C ALA A 50 46.78 4.10 -24.86
N GLU A 51 48.11 3.87 -24.78
CA GLU A 51 48.98 4.60 -23.85
C GLU A 51 49.08 6.08 -24.21
N ALA A 52 49.22 6.41 -25.50
CA ALA A 52 49.23 7.79 -25.97
C ALA A 52 47.92 8.53 -25.61
N ILE A 53 46.77 7.88 -25.73
CA ILE A 53 45.48 8.44 -25.28
C ILE A 53 45.49 8.67 -23.76
N ARG A 54 45.95 7.69 -22.95
CA ARG A 54 46.05 7.84 -21.49
C ARG A 54 46.95 9.01 -21.11
N GLN A 55 48.10 9.13 -21.76
CA GLN A 55 49.05 10.22 -21.58
C GLN A 55 48.40 11.57 -21.91
N LEU A 56 47.73 11.69 -23.06
CA LEU A 56 47.04 12.91 -23.46
C LEU A 56 45.98 13.34 -22.43
N PHE A 57 45.15 12.41 -21.95
CA PHE A 57 44.14 12.70 -20.94
C PHE A 57 44.77 13.13 -19.60
N LYS A 58 45.85 12.48 -19.18
CA LYS A 58 46.59 12.81 -17.95
C LYS A 58 47.23 14.19 -18.03
N LEU A 59 47.93 14.50 -19.12
CA LEU A 59 48.56 15.80 -19.36
C LEU A 59 47.53 16.93 -19.34
N GLN A 60 46.37 16.71 -19.97
CA GLN A 60 45.32 17.71 -20.06
C GLN A 60 44.39 17.74 -18.84
N LYS A 61 44.60 16.87 -17.86
CA LYS A 61 43.77 16.73 -16.64
C LYS A 61 42.28 16.61 -17.01
N VAL A 62 41.97 15.68 -17.90
CA VAL A 62 40.61 15.35 -18.34
C VAL A 62 40.17 14.09 -17.60
N ASN A 63 39.11 14.22 -16.79
CA ASN A 63 38.63 13.15 -15.91
C ASN A 63 37.39 12.44 -16.48
N GLU A 64 36.81 13.00 -17.55
CA GLU A 64 35.64 12.42 -18.21
C GLU A 64 36.01 11.12 -18.92
N THR A 65 35.34 10.03 -18.53
CA THR A 65 35.57 8.72 -19.14
C THR A 65 34.68 8.46 -20.35
N LYS A 66 33.63 9.25 -20.56
CA LYS A 66 32.70 9.10 -21.70
C LYS A 66 33.14 10.02 -22.84
N VAL A 67 33.46 9.44 -23.99
CA VAL A 67 34.02 10.15 -25.14
C VAL A 67 33.17 10.02 -26.40
N PHE A 68 33.27 11.03 -27.26
CA PHE A 68 32.73 11.07 -28.62
C PHE A 68 33.90 10.77 -29.55
N VAL A 69 33.79 9.72 -30.36
CA VAL A 69 34.92 9.23 -31.14
C VAL A 69 34.62 9.34 -32.63
N GLY A 70 35.58 9.83 -33.41
CA GLY A 70 35.50 9.82 -34.87
C GLY A 70 36.22 8.60 -35.45
N ILE A 71 35.65 8.00 -36.50
CA ILE A 71 36.35 7.08 -37.40
C ILE A 71 36.58 7.77 -38.75
N SER A 72 37.69 7.46 -39.41
CA SER A 72 37.97 7.94 -40.76
C SER A 72 36.84 7.57 -41.73
N GLY A 73 36.61 8.42 -42.73
CA GLY A 73 35.67 8.12 -43.83
C GLY A 73 36.24 7.17 -44.89
N LEU A 74 37.52 6.80 -44.79
CA LEU A 74 38.14 5.85 -45.73
C LEU A 74 37.42 4.51 -45.71
N ASN A 75 37.32 3.91 -46.90
CA ASN A 75 36.64 2.62 -47.11
C ASN A 75 35.18 2.61 -46.60
N SER A 76 34.57 3.79 -46.43
CA SER A 76 33.16 3.93 -46.05
C SER A 76 32.31 4.24 -47.28
N VAL A 77 31.08 3.76 -47.27
CA VAL A 77 30.12 3.92 -48.36
C VAL A 77 28.90 4.66 -47.85
N PHE A 78 28.55 5.75 -48.53
CA PHE A 78 27.38 6.57 -48.23
C PHE A 78 26.38 6.48 -49.39
N ARG A 79 25.11 6.20 -49.09
CA ARG A 79 24.04 6.07 -50.08
C ARG A 79 22.74 6.62 -49.53
N ILE A 80 21.93 7.20 -50.40
CA ILE A 80 20.50 7.37 -50.11
C ILE A 80 19.77 6.21 -50.76
N ILE A 81 18.99 5.49 -49.97
CA ILE A 81 18.19 4.36 -50.44
C ILE A 81 16.71 4.63 -50.22
N SER A 82 15.88 4.05 -51.07
CA SER A 82 14.43 4.04 -50.91
C SER A 82 14.00 2.61 -50.63
N ILE A 83 13.17 2.44 -49.61
CA ILE A 83 12.50 1.17 -49.32
C ILE A 83 10.99 1.41 -49.20
N PRO A 84 10.15 0.38 -49.41
CA PRO A 84 8.72 0.50 -49.16
C PRO A 84 8.45 0.90 -47.70
N GLU A 85 7.34 1.60 -47.45
CA GLU A 85 6.89 1.84 -46.09
C GLU A 85 6.61 0.50 -45.39
N VAL A 86 7.30 0.27 -44.26
CA VAL A 86 7.14 -0.93 -43.43
C VAL A 86 6.90 -0.56 -41.97
N PRO A 87 6.21 -1.41 -41.20
CA PRO A 87 6.12 -1.27 -39.75
C PRO A 87 7.49 -1.11 -39.09
N ARG A 88 7.57 -0.30 -38.02
CA ARG A 88 8.85 0.05 -37.36
C ARG A 88 9.65 -1.15 -36.86
N ASN A 89 9.00 -2.25 -36.51
CA ASN A 89 9.63 -3.49 -36.07
C ASN A 89 10.30 -4.26 -37.24
N LEU A 90 9.82 -4.09 -38.47
CA LEU A 90 10.38 -4.71 -39.68
C LEU A 90 11.43 -3.83 -40.37
N LEU A 91 11.49 -2.54 -40.02
CA LEU A 91 12.44 -1.60 -40.61
C LEU A 91 13.90 -2.10 -40.57
N PRO A 92 14.45 -2.61 -39.43
CA PRO A 92 15.84 -3.08 -39.41
C PRO A 92 16.13 -4.20 -40.41
N GLU A 93 15.19 -5.13 -40.59
CA GLU A 93 15.31 -6.24 -41.54
C GLU A 93 15.22 -5.72 -42.98
N ALA A 94 14.26 -4.84 -43.28
CA ALA A 94 14.14 -4.22 -44.60
C ALA A 94 15.40 -3.43 -44.99
N VAL A 95 15.96 -2.64 -44.07
CA VAL A 95 17.24 -1.93 -44.31
C VAL A 95 18.38 -2.93 -44.51
N SER A 96 18.46 -3.99 -43.72
CA SER A 96 19.52 -5.01 -43.86
C SER A 96 19.47 -5.67 -45.24
N ASN A 97 18.27 -6.02 -45.72
CA ASN A 97 18.08 -6.63 -47.03
C ASN A 97 18.48 -5.68 -48.16
N GLU A 98 18.10 -4.41 -48.08
CA GLU A 98 18.47 -3.40 -49.08
C GLU A 98 19.97 -3.10 -49.04
N ALA A 99 20.55 -2.93 -47.84
CA ALA A 99 21.99 -2.73 -47.66
C ALA A 99 22.81 -3.88 -48.26
N SER A 100 22.36 -5.13 -48.10
CA SER A 100 23.04 -6.30 -48.69
C SER A 100 23.04 -6.32 -50.21
N ARG A 101 22.07 -5.66 -50.86
CA ARG A 101 21.99 -5.59 -52.33
C ARG A 101 22.89 -4.51 -52.92
N ILE A 102 22.96 -3.36 -52.26
CA ILE A 102 23.60 -2.15 -52.81
C ILE A 102 25.05 -1.98 -52.38
N LEU A 103 25.43 -2.55 -51.23
CA LEU A 103 26.78 -2.34 -50.71
C LEU A 103 27.75 -3.23 -51.49
N PRO A 104 28.93 -2.70 -51.87
CA PRO A 104 29.90 -3.44 -52.68
C PRO A 104 30.63 -4.53 -51.89
N MET A 105 30.33 -4.68 -50.60
CA MET A 105 30.99 -5.62 -49.69
C MET A 105 29.98 -6.31 -48.76
N PRO A 106 30.27 -7.53 -48.28
CA PRO A 106 29.37 -8.26 -47.40
C PRO A 106 29.06 -7.53 -46.10
N LEU A 107 27.83 -7.65 -45.60
CA LEU A 107 27.43 -7.07 -44.31
C LEU A 107 28.22 -7.61 -43.12
N SER A 108 28.88 -8.77 -43.25
CA SER A 108 29.78 -9.30 -42.22
C SER A 108 31.06 -8.47 -42.07
N GLN A 109 31.49 -7.76 -43.11
CA GLN A 109 32.72 -6.97 -43.14
C GLN A 109 32.52 -5.50 -42.78
N VAL A 110 31.26 -5.06 -42.64
CA VAL A 110 30.91 -3.68 -42.32
C VAL A 110 29.99 -3.58 -41.12
N TYR A 111 30.05 -2.44 -40.47
CA TYR A 111 28.90 -1.92 -39.75
C TYR A 111 28.18 -0.93 -40.64
N TYR A 112 26.88 -0.78 -40.42
CA TYR A 112 26.11 0.26 -41.08
C TYR A 112 25.17 0.95 -40.09
N SER A 113 24.89 2.20 -40.37
CA SER A 113 23.93 3.02 -39.66
C SER A 113 23.09 3.79 -40.67
N TYR A 114 21.85 4.07 -40.31
CA TYR A 114 20.92 4.75 -41.18
C TYR A 114 20.07 5.78 -40.46
N GLN A 115 19.59 6.76 -41.22
CA GLN A 115 18.67 7.78 -40.75
C GLN A 115 17.56 8.00 -41.78
N PRO A 116 16.27 7.95 -41.38
CA PRO A 116 15.17 8.38 -42.23
C PRO A 116 15.30 9.83 -42.69
N LEU A 117 14.99 10.06 -43.95
CA LEU A 117 14.94 11.36 -44.59
C LEU A 117 13.48 11.75 -44.88
N PRO A 118 13.17 13.06 -44.95
CA PRO A 118 11.89 13.52 -45.46
C PRO A 118 11.60 12.93 -46.85
N SER A 119 10.44 12.30 -47.01
CA SER A 119 10.03 11.59 -48.23
C SER A 119 8.52 11.75 -48.46
N ALA A 120 8.08 11.53 -49.70
CA ALA A 120 6.67 11.52 -50.07
C ALA A 120 5.95 10.28 -49.51
N LYS A 121 4.62 10.33 -49.37
CA LYS A 121 3.83 9.21 -48.85
C LYS A 121 4.03 7.95 -49.70
N GLY A 122 4.27 6.81 -49.06
CA GLY A 122 4.38 5.49 -49.68
C GLY A 122 5.81 4.99 -49.89
N GLU A 123 6.83 5.84 -49.73
CA GLU A 123 8.24 5.45 -49.78
C GLU A 123 9.01 6.00 -48.59
N LEU A 124 9.89 5.20 -48.02
CA LEU A 124 10.80 5.63 -46.97
C LEU A 124 12.21 5.82 -47.55
N ARG A 125 12.66 7.08 -47.61
CA ARG A 125 14.06 7.41 -47.95
C ARG A 125 14.95 7.34 -46.72
N LEU A 126 16.11 6.72 -46.85
CA LEU A 126 17.10 6.56 -45.78
C LEU A 126 18.46 7.03 -46.25
N PHE A 127 19.16 7.80 -45.43
CA PHE A 127 20.60 7.98 -45.55
C PHE A 127 21.30 6.80 -44.88
N LEU A 128 22.04 6.00 -45.65
CA LEU A 128 22.80 4.85 -45.20
C LEU A 128 24.30 5.17 -45.24
N ALA A 129 25.00 4.88 -44.14
CA ALA A 129 26.46 4.87 -44.10
C ALA A 129 26.95 3.48 -43.66
N ALA A 130 27.79 2.85 -44.46
CA ALA A 130 28.50 1.62 -44.14
C ALA A 130 29.99 1.90 -43.97
N TYR A 131 30.63 1.28 -42.98
CA TYR A 131 32.02 1.54 -42.61
C TYR A 131 32.71 0.25 -42.14
N PRO A 132 34.03 0.11 -42.31
CA PRO A 132 34.74 -1.14 -42.08
C PRO A 132 34.61 -1.65 -40.64
N ARG A 133 34.23 -2.92 -40.49
CA ARG A 133 34.11 -3.57 -39.18
C ARG A 133 35.46 -3.64 -38.46
N ASN A 134 36.51 -4.09 -39.15
CA ASN A 134 37.84 -4.26 -38.56
C ASN A 134 38.38 -2.95 -37.95
N SER A 135 38.40 -1.85 -38.71
CA SER A 135 38.88 -0.55 -38.22
C SER A 135 38.03 -0.02 -37.06
N THR A 136 36.71 -0.28 -37.10
CA THR A 136 35.79 0.11 -36.02
C THR A 136 36.06 -0.67 -34.74
N ASP A 137 36.21 -1.99 -34.84
CA ASP A 137 36.43 -2.87 -33.68
C ASP A 137 37.76 -2.54 -33.00
N VAL A 138 38.82 -2.30 -33.79
CA VAL A 138 40.13 -1.87 -33.31
C VAL A 138 40.04 -0.50 -32.61
N LEU A 139 39.41 0.50 -33.23
CA LEU A 139 39.21 1.83 -32.63
C LEU A 139 38.50 1.73 -31.26
N LEU A 140 37.41 0.97 -31.19
CA LEU A 140 36.64 0.80 -29.95
C LEU A 140 37.42 -0.01 -28.91
N SER A 141 38.23 -0.99 -29.33
CA SER A 141 39.16 -1.72 -28.46
C SER A 141 40.19 -0.78 -27.84
N VAL A 142 40.83 0.06 -28.64
CA VAL A 142 41.84 1.04 -28.20
C VAL A 142 41.28 2.03 -27.20
N VAL A 143 40.12 2.62 -27.49
CA VAL A 143 39.44 3.54 -26.57
C VAL A 143 39.13 2.85 -25.24
N ARG A 144 38.69 1.59 -25.27
CA ARG A 144 38.45 0.79 -24.06
C ARG A 144 39.75 0.48 -23.31
N LYS A 145 40.82 0.10 -24.00
CA LYS A 145 42.16 -0.13 -23.42
C LYS A 145 42.70 1.13 -22.74
N ALA A 146 42.38 2.31 -23.27
CA ALA A 146 42.71 3.59 -22.63
C ALA A 146 41.88 3.90 -21.37
N GLY A 147 40.95 3.01 -20.96
CA GLY A 147 40.07 3.21 -19.81
C GLY A 147 38.86 4.09 -20.09
N LEU A 148 38.57 4.37 -21.36
CA LEU A 148 37.48 5.23 -21.79
C LEU A 148 36.27 4.42 -22.28
N LYS A 149 35.12 5.08 -22.36
CA LYS A 149 33.84 4.53 -22.81
C LYS A 149 33.31 5.37 -23.97
N THR A 150 33.19 4.78 -25.15
CA THR A 150 32.58 5.46 -26.30
C THR A 150 31.08 5.66 -26.04
N ARG A 151 30.66 6.93 -25.95
CA ARG A 151 29.25 7.31 -25.80
C ARG A 151 28.57 7.48 -27.15
N PHE A 152 29.28 8.12 -28.08
CA PHE A 152 28.88 8.29 -29.47
C PHE A 152 30.07 8.04 -30.38
N MET A 153 29.77 7.51 -31.56
CA MET A 153 30.72 7.42 -32.65
C MET A 153 30.14 8.13 -33.87
N ASP A 154 31.00 8.73 -34.66
CA ASP A 154 30.64 9.36 -35.93
C ASP A 154 31.73 9.12 -36.99
N LEU A 155 31.38 9.34 -38.25
CA LEU A 155 32.34 9.33 -39.34
C LEU A 155 32.89 10.74 -39.53
N ALA A 156 34.21 10.86 -39.72
CA ALA A 156 34.90 12.14 -39.90
C ALA A 156 34.23 13.07 -40.95
N PRO A 157 33.88 12.64 -42.17
CA PRO A 157 33.21 13.50 -43.15
C PRO A 157 31.82 14.00 -42.69
N LEU A 158 31.09 13.20 -41.91
CA LEU A 158 29.79 13.61 -41.36
C LEU A 158 29.96 14.59 -40.19
N ALA A 159 31.03 14.45 -39.40
CA ALA A 159 31.40 15.42 -38.38
C ALA A 159 31.84 16.75 -39.02
N LEU A 160 32.68 16.70 -40.05
CA LEU A 160 33.13 17.87 -40.81
C LEU A 160 31.96 18.69 -41.34
N ILE A 161 31.05 18.06 -42.10
CA ILE A 161 29.94 18.77 -42.73
C ILE A 161 28.91 19.30 -41.72
N ARG A 162 28.89 18.76 -40.49
CA ARG A 162 28.04 19.28 -39.41
C ARG A 162 28.41 20.70 -39.01
N CYS A 163 29.65 21.12 -39.24
CA CYS A 163 30.11 22.47 -38.95
C CYS A 163 29.68 23.50 -40.03
N VAL A 164 29.18 23.05 -41.19
CA VAL A 164 28.78 23.92 -42.30
C VAL A 164 27.34 24.40 -42.11
N ASN A 165 27.13 25.71 -42.10
CA ASN A 165 25.82 26.34 -42.00
C ASN A 165 25.32 26.83 -43.37
N ALA A 166 25.08 25.92 -44.30
CA ALA A 166 24.63 26.25 -45.64
C ALA A 166 23.72 25.17 -46.21
N ASN A 167 22.69 25.58 -46.97
CA ASN A 167 21.81 24.64 -47.66
C ASN A 167 22.56 23.83 -48.73
N ARG A 168 23.51 24.48 -49.41
CA ARG A 168 24.39 23.89 -50.42
C ARG A 168 25.81 24.37 -50.21
N ALA A 169 26.75 23.45 -50.24
CA ALA A 169 28.16 23.74 -50.04
C ALA A 169 29.03 22.60 -50.54
N ILE A 170 30.29 22.94 -50.82
CA ILE A 170 31.37 21.98 -50.97
C ILE A 170 32.23 22.15 -49.71
N HIS A 171 32.61 21.06 -49.04
CA HIS A 171 33.57 21.11 -47.95
C HIS A 171 34.76 20.22 -48.31
N ILE A 172 35.95 20.80 -48.27
CA ILE A 172 37.20 20.06 -48.39
C ILE A 172 38.01 20.18 -47.10
N ASN A 173 38.40 19.04 -46.57
CA ASN A 173 39.30 18.94 -45.43
C ASN A 173 40.52 18.17 -45.87
N ALA A 174 41.71 18.76 -45.74
CA ALA A 174 42.95 18.04 -45.96
C ALA A 174 43.81 18.10 -44.70
N TRP A 175 44.31 16.94 -44.28
CA TRP A 175 45.21 16.84 -43.14
C TRP A 175 46.23 15.73 -43.41
N LEU A 176 47.51 16.09 -43.40
CA LEU A 176 48.66 15.19 -43.63
C LEU A 176 48.54 14.33 -44.92
N THR A 177 47.92 13.16 -44.79
CA THR A 177 47.80 12.11 -45.79
C THR A 177 46.37 11.87 -46.24
N PHE A 178 45.37 12.63 -45.76
CA PHE A 178 43.98 12.45 -46.17
C PHE A 178 43.34 13.71 -46.71
N VAL A 179 42.43 13.51 -47.65
CA VAL A 179 41.49 14.51 -48.09
C VAL A 179 40.06 13.96 -48.01
N ASP A 180 39.18 14.71 -47.35
CA ASP A 180 37.74 14.51 -47.37
C ASP A 180 37.12 15.60 -48.24
N ILE A 181 36.33 15.20 -49.25
CA ILE A 181 35.54 16.08 -50.10
C ILE A 181 34.07 15.72 -49.90
N ILE A 182 33.28 16.66 -49.42
CA ILE A 182 31.84 16.50 -49.18
C ILE A 182 31.08 17.53 -50.01
N ILE A 183 30.09 17.07 -50.77
CA ILE A 183 29.12 17.95 -51.44
C ILE A 183 27.79 17.84 -50.69
N LEU A 184 27.41 18.94 -50.06
CA LEU A 184 26.17 19.12 -49.33
C LEU A 184 25.15 19.76 -50.27
N SER A 185 23.96 19.16 -50.34
CA SER A 185 22.83 19.75 -51.06
C SER A 185 21.54 19.50 -50.31
N GLU A 186 20.71 20.53 -50.21
CA GLU A 186 19.47 20.49 -49.42
C GLU A 186 19.74 20.01 -47.97
N ARG A 187 20.90 20.39 -47.42
CA ARG A 187 21.36 19.99 -46.08
C ARG A 187 21.61 18.48 -45.92
N ILE A 188 21.74 17.74 -47.02
CA ILE A 188 22.09 16.30 -47.03
C ILE A 188 23.41 16.13 -47.78
N PRO A 189 24.42 15.45 -47.20
CA PRO A 189 25.67 15.18 -47.90
C PRO A 189 25.42 14.13 -48.97
N LEU A 190 25.36 14.54 -50.24
CA LEU A 190 25.01 13.65 -51.35
C LEU A 190 26.21 12.91 -51.94
N VAL A 191 27.38 13.53 -51.88
CA VAL A 191 28.65 12.93 -52.32
C VAL A 191 29.66 13.12 -51.21
N ILE A 192 30.26 12.02 -50.76
CA ILE A 192 31.35 12.02 -49.79
C ILE A 192 32.46 11.17 -50.40
N ARG A 193 33.65 11.75 -50.51
CA ARG A 193 34.87 11.06 -50.93
C ARG A 193 35.96 11.30 -49.90
N SER A 194 36.46 10.22 -49.31
CA SER A 194 37.64 10.21 -48.46
C SER A 194 38.74 9.48 -49.21
N LEU A 195 39.89 10.12 -49.40
CA LEU A 195 40.99 9.62 -50.22
C LEU A 195 42.32 9.78 -49.48
N SER A 196 43.22 8.81 -49.65
CA SER A 196 44.62 8.95 -49.26
C SER A 196 45.35 9.84 -50.29
N LEU A 197 46.11 10.81 -49.80
CA LEU A 197 47.02 11.63 -50.60
C LEU A 197 48.36 10.90 -50.71
N PRO A 198 48.94 10.79 -51.92
CA PRO A 198 50.20 10.08 -52.10
C PRO A 198 51.39 10.83 -51.44
N VAL A 199 52.33 10.02 -50.94
CA VAL A 199 53.68 10.34 -50.46
C VAL A 199 53.78 11.08 -49.11
N GLU A 200 54.46 10.41 -48.17
CA GLU A 200 55.01 11.02 -46.94
C GLU A 200 56.21 11.90 -47.29
N GLY A 201 56.27 13.12 -46.73
CA GLY A 201 57.39 14.04 -46.94
C GLY A 201 57.24 15.06 -48.08
N ILE A 202 56.17 14.98 -48.87
CA ILE A 202 55.80 16.03 -49.84
C ILE A 202 55.06 17.17 -49.13
N SER A 203 55.43 18.41 -49.45
CA SER A 203 54.79 19.61 -48.89
C SER A 203 53.32 19.70 -49.29
N LEU A 204 52.49 20.35 -48.48
CA LEU A 204 51.08 20.54 -48.81
C LEU A 204 50.91 21.31 -50.13
N HIS A 205 51.75 22.32 -50.38
CA HIS A 205 51.77 23.08 -51.63
C HIS A 205 51.90 22.17 -52.86
N GLU A 206 52.82 21.21 -52.84
CA GLU A 206 53.01 20.23 -53.92
C GLU A 206 51.82 19.28 -54.09
N LYS A 207 51.03 19.06 -53.02
CA LYS A 207 49.79 18.26 -53.06
C LYS A 207 48.58 19.04 -53.60
N LEU A 208 48.61 20.39 -53.63
CA LEU A 208 47.47 21.22 -54.04
C LEU A 208 46.93 20.89 -55.45
N PRO A 209 47.76 20.65 -56.48
CA PRO A 209 47.25 20.28 -57.80
C PRO A 209 46.45 18.98 -57.78
N ALA A 210 46.93 17.94 -57.08
CA ALA A 210 46.24 16.66 -56.94
C ALA A 210 44.92 16.81 -56.17
N ILE A 211 44.94 17.58 -55.08
CA ILE A 211 43.74 17.89 -54.29
C ILE A 211 42.69 18.63 -55.15
N THR A 212 43.15 19.62 -55.95
CA THR A 212 42.29 20.41 -56.82
C THR A 212 41.66 19.56 -57.92
N GLU A 213 42.42 18.63 -58.50
CA GLU A 213 41.94 17.69 -59.50
C GLU A 213 40.90 16.72 -58.92
N GLU A 214 41.15 16.14 -57.74
CA GLU A 214 40.17 15.26 -57.07
C GLU A 214 38.89 16.02 -56.67
N LEU A 215 39.02 17.29 -56.28
CA LEU A 215 37.86 18.15 -56.07
C LEU A 215 37.06 18.38 -57.37
N ASN A 216 37.74 18.73 -58.46
CA ASN A 216 37.11 18.95 -59.76
C ASN A 216 36.38 17.70 -60.27
N ARG A 217 37.00 16.51 -60.12
CA ARG A 217 36.37 15.22 -60.43
C ARG A 217 35.12 14.98 -59.61
N THR A 218 35.17 15.29 -58.31
CA THR A 218 34.04 15.11 -57.39
C THR A 218 32.88 16.04 -57.74
N ILE A 219 33.16 17.30 -58.08
CA ILE A 219 32.17 18.28 -58.58
C ILE A 219 31.56 17.80 -59.90
N THR A 220 32.39 17.33 -60.83
CA THR A 220 31.95 16.82 -62.13
C THR A 220 31.02 15.61 -61.96
N PHE A 221 31.40 14.67 -61.09
CA PHE A 221 30.58 13.51 -60.74
C PHE A 221 29.23 13.91 -60.15
N TYR A 222 29.19 14.89 -59.24
CA TYR A 222 27.93 15.39 -58.70
C TYR A 222 27.05 15.99 -59.79
N ASN A 223 27.60 16.89 -60.61
CA ASN A 223 26.84 17.57 -61.66
C ASN A 223 26.28 16.61 -62.70
N SER A 224 27.00 15.54 -63.04
CA SER A 224 26.52 14.51 -63.96
C SER A 224 25.48 13.58 -63.32
N THR A 225 25.57 13.33 -62.01
CA THR A 225 24.61 12.51 -61.26
C THR A 225 23.29 13.24 -61.01
N TYR A 226 23.34 14.58 -60.85
CA TYR A 226 22.19 15.44 -60.56
C TYR A 226 22.03 16.54 -61.62
N PRO A 227 21.70 16.19 -62.88
CA PRO A 227 21.66 17.14 -64.00
C PRO A 227 20.59 18.23 -63.84
N ASP A 228 19.51 17.95 -63.10
CA ASP A 228 18.43 18.91 -62.85
C ASP A 228 18.79 19.95 -61.77
N LYS A 229 19.82 19.70 -60.96
CA LYS A 229 20.24 20.56 -59.84
C LYS A 229 21.78 20.65 -59.72
N PRO A 230 22.50 21.07 -60.78
CA PRO A 230 23.95 21.15 -60.77
C PRO A 230 24.47 22.21 -59.79
N LEU A 231 25.74 22.13 -59.40
CA LEU A 231 26.40 23.12 -58.57
C LEU A 231 26.59 24.44 -59.33
N ASP A 232 25.77 25.44 -58.99
CA ASP A 232 25.92 26.82 -59.40
C ASP A 232 27.21 27.46 -58.85
N ARG A 233 27.68 28.49 -59.55
CA ARG A 233 28.93 29.19 -59.24
C ARG A 233 28.87 30.08 -57.99
N SER A 234 27.71 30.21 -57.35
CA SER A 234 27.58 30.85 -56.04
C SER A 234 27.82 29.88 -54.88
N THR A 235 27.93 28.58 -55.16
CA THR A 235 28.20 27.57 -54.12
C THR A 235 29.59 27.73 -53.55
N GLU A 236 29.68 27.94 -52.23
CA GLU A 236 30.95 28.12 -51.55
C GLU A 236 31.69 26.79 -51.32
N ILE A 237 33.01 26.81 -51.49
CA ILE A 237 33.96 25.79 -51.04
C ILE A 237 34.45 26.21 -49.65
N TYR A 238 34.01 25.48 -48.64
CA TYR A 238 34.56 25.57 -47.29
C TYR A 238 35.84 24.75 -47.18
N ILE A 239 36.87 25.30 -46.55
CA ILE A 239 38.15 24.62 -46.31
C ILE A 239 38.46 24.48 -44.82
N SER A 240 38.95 23.31 -44.41
CA SER A 240 39.46 23.02 -43.06
C SER A 240 40.71 22.14 -43.08
N GLY A 241 41.39 22.02 -41.94
CA GLY A 241 42.65 21.30 -41.83
C GLY A 241 43.85 22.14 -42.29
N ASP A 242 44.92 21.49 -42.74
CA ASP A 242 46.16 22.16 -43.14
C ASP A 242 45.99 22.97 -44.43
N ILE A 243 45.09 22.54 -45.33
CA ILE A 243 44.74 23.30 -46.54
C ILE A 243 44.18 24.70 -46.23
N ALA A 244 43.58 24.89 -45.06
CA ALA A 244 43.11 26.21 -44.62
C ALA A 244 44.24 27.14 -44.13
N ARG A 245 45.45 26.62 -43.92
CA ARG A 245 46.63 27.39 -43.46
C ARG A 245 47.55 27.78 -44.61
N GLU A 246 47.52 27.01 -45.68
CA GLU A 246 48.34 27.23 -46.85
C GLU A 246 47.79 28.42 -47.66
N ASN A 247 48.62 29.44 -47.86
CA ASN A 247 48.19 30.73 -48.40
C ASN A 247 47.65 30.59 -49.82
N ASP A 248 48.24 29.69 -50.61
CA ASP A 248 47.90 29.50 -52.01
C ASP A 248 46.65 28.66 -52.23
N SER A 249 46.18 27.93 -51.21
CA SER A 249 45.02 27.02 -51.32
C SER A 249 43.77 27.73 -51.83
N MET A 250 43.48 28.93 -51.32
CA MET A 250 42.33 29.72 -51.75
C MET A 250 42.41 30.05 -53.24
N GLN A 251 43.60 30.38 -53.73
CA GLN A 251 43.84 30.69 -55.13
C GLN A 251 43.72 29.44 -56.01
N TYR A 252 44.33 28.32 -55.61
CA TYR A 252 44.28 27.06 -56.36
C TYR A 252 42.85 26.54 -56.49
N LEU A 253 42.12 26.46 -55.39
CA LEU A 253 40.74 25.99 -55.37
C LEU A 253 39.81 26.98 -56.07
N GLY A 254 40.09 28.28 -55.96
CA GLY A 254 39.33 29.35 -56.64
C GLY A 254 39.38 29.28 -58.16
N LYS A 255 40.42 28.66 -58.76
CA LYS A 255 40.51 28.42 -60.21
C LYS A 255 39.35 27.56 -60.74
N LEU A 256 38.70 26.79 -59.87
CA LEU A 256 37.52 26.00 -60.24
C LEU A 256 36.26 26.86 -60.44
N GLY A 257 36.32 28.16 -60.14
CA GLY A 257 35.22 29.11 -60.36
C GLY A 257 34.17 29.12 -59.25
N TYR A 258 34.53 28.72 -58.03
CA TYR A 258 33.68 28.75 -56.84
C TYR A 258 34.32 29.64 -55.76
N PRO A 259 33.53 30.42 -54.99
CA PRO A 259 34.06 31.14 -53.83
C PRO A 259 34.67 30.18 -52.81
N VAL A 260 35.78 30.56 -52.19
CA VAL A 260 36.46 29.71 -51.20
C VAL A 260 36.53 30.45 -49.87
N ALA A 261 36.16 29.77 -48.78
CA ALA A 261 36.12 30.34 -47.44
C ALA A 261 36.60 29.34 -46.38
N ALA A 262 37.24 29.83 -45.32
CA ALA A 262 37.53 28.99 -44.15
C ALA A 262 36.25 28.77 -43.33
N ILE A 263 36.01 27.53 -42.90
CA ILE A 263 34.84 27.19 -42.09
C ILE A 263 35.00 27.68 -40.64
N LYS A 264 33.90 28.18 -40.07
CA LYS A 264 33.79 28.53 -38.65
C LYS A 264 32.75 27.62 -37.99
N PRO A 265 33.14 26.73 -37.05
CA PRO A 265 32.17 25.88 -36.39
C PRO A 265 31.29 26.72 -35.44
N PRO A 266 30.04 26.31 -35.17
CA PRO A 266 29.15 26.98 -34.21
C PRO A 266 29.54 26.70 -32.75
N LEU A 267 30.78 27.02 -32.41
CA LEU A 267 31.36 26.92 -31.08
C LEU A 267 31.89 28.29 -30.65
N ASN A 268 31.82 28.57 -29.37
CA ASN A 268 32.44 29.72 -28.74
C ASN A 268 33.85 29.31 -28.27
N TYR A 269 34.86 30.08 -28.65
CA TYR A 269 36.25 29.78 -28.32
C TYR A 269 37.07 31.08 -28.21
N LYS A 270 38.25 30.99 -27.59
CA LYS A 270 39.20 32.09 -27.47
C LYS A 270 39.98 32.24 -28.77
N ASP A 271 40.47 33.45 -29.09
CA ASP A 271 41.19 33.74 -30.34
C ASP A 271 42.44 32.87 -30.57
N VAL A 272 43.05 32.35 -29.49
CA VAL A 272 44.22 31.45 -29.56
C VAL A 272 43.86 30.06 -30.12
N PHE A 273 42.60 29.65 -30.03
CA PHE A 273 42.16 28.37 -30.56
C PHE A 273 41.90 28.48 -32.06
N ASN A 274 42.63 27.68 -32.85
CA ASN A 274 42.35 27.55 -34.27
C ASN A 274 41.38 26.37 -34.52
N PRO A 275 40.10 26.63 -34.83
CA PRO A 275 39.12 25.57 -35.04
C PRO A 275 39.41 24.70 -36.27
N THR A 276 40.12 25.21 -37.28
CA THR A 276 40.33 24.48 -38.54
C THR A 276 41.16 23.21 -38.33
N GLN A 277 42.04 23.18 -37.33
CA GLN A 277 42.85 22.02 -36.95
C GLN A 277 42.06 20.94 -36.21
N TYR A 278 40.94 21.31 -35.59
CA TYR A 278 40.10 20.45 -34.76
C TYR A 278 38.70 20.30 -35.35
N MET A 279 38.54 20.44 -36.67
CA MET A 279 37.21 20.52 -37.30
C MET A 279 36.40 19.22 -37.12
N VAL A 280 37.04 18.06 -37.21
CA VAL A 280 36.39 16.76 -36.91
C VAL A 280 35.94 16.74 -35.46
N ASN A 281 36.81 17.10 -34.53
CA ASN A 281 36.49 17.17 -33.09
C ASN A 281 35.36 18.17 -32.79
N ALA A 282 35.33 19.33 -33.46
CA ALA A 282 34.26 20.31 -33.35
C ALA A 282 32.93 19.70 -33.82
N GLY A 283 32.93 19.03 -34.96
CA GLY A 283 31.77 18.30 -35.48
C GLY A 283 31.27 17.19 -34.55
N LEU A 284 32.19 16.44 -33.93
CA LEU A 284 31.88 15.43 -32.91
C LEU A 284 31.26 16.07 -31.66
N ALA A 285 31.81 17.20 -31.21
CA ALA A 285 31.32 17.94 -30.05
C ALA A 285 29.91 18.52 -30.28
N LEU A 286 29.54 18.81 -31.53
CA LEU A 286 28.21 19.32 -31.92
C LEU A 286 27.15 18.22 -32.11
N LYS A 287 27.55 16.94 -32.09
CA LYS A 287 26.67 15.80 -32.33
C LYS A 287 25.43 15.80 -31.42
N GLY A 288 24.23 15.74 -31.99
CA GLY A 288 22.96 15.82 -31.27
C GLY A 288 22.59 17.20 -30.72
N HIS A 289 23.45 18.22 -30.85
CA HIS A 289 23.30 19.53 -30.19
C HIS A 289 23.70 20.68 -31.14
N LEU A 290 23.24 20.62 -32.39
CA LEU A 290 23.35 21.75 -33.31
C LEU A 290 22.51 22.94 -32.80
N PRO A 291 22.94 24.20 -33.00
CA PRO A 291 22.16 25.36 -32.63
C PRO A 291 20.79 25.38 -33.34
N GLY A 292 19.71 25.42 -32.57
CA GLY A 292 18.37 25.69 -33.09
C GLY A 292 18.21 27.16 -33.48
N GLY A 293 17.37 27.47 -34.47
CA GLY A 293 17.08 28.84 -34.89
C GLY A 293 16.49 28.91 -36.29
N ALA A 294 15.52 29.81 -36.50
CA ALA A 294 14.99 30.10 -37.82
C ALA A 294 16.12 30.67 -38.69
N GLY A 295 16.53 29.93 -39.73
CA GLY A 295 17.63 30.33 -40.63
C GLY A 295 18.89 29.45 -40.56
N ASN A 296 19.03 28.57 -39.56
CA ASN A 296 20.16 27.64 -39.53
C ASN A 296 19.97 26.50 -40.54
N GLN A 297 20.96 26.30 -41.39
CA GLN A 297 20.98 25.36 -42.50
C GLN A 297 22.02 24.25 -42.32
N TYR A 298 22.36 23.88 -41.09
CA TYR A 298 23.24 22.75 -40.81
C TYR A 298 22.72 21.43 -41.40
N SER A 299 23.65 20.51 -41.67
CA SER A 299 23.36 19.16 -42.14
C SER A 299 22.28 18.47 -41.28
N MET A 300 21.36 17.77 -41.94
CA MET A 300 20.30 17.01 -41.27
C MET A 300 20.77 15.64 -40.76
N ILE A 301 21.96 15.18 -41.15
CA ILE A 301 22.46 13.84 -40.81
C ILE A 301 23.15 13.85 -39.45
N ASP A 302 22.62 13.05 -38.52
CA ASP A 302 23.10 13.03 -37.13
C ASP A 302 22.92 11.68 -36.40
N PHE A 303 22.74 10.57 -37.12
CA PHE A 303 22.67 9.25 -36.50
C PHE A 303 23.95 8.89 -35.71
N ASN A 304 23.83 8.03 -34.70
CA ASN A 304 24.97 7.50 -33.96
C ASN A 304 25.56 6.28 -34.69
N ALA A 305 26.80 6.41 -35.18
CA ALA A 305 27.51 5.31 -35.86
C ALA A 305 28.02 4.23 -34.90
N LEU A 306 27.88 4.38 -33.58
CA LEU A 306 28.33 3.35 -32.63
C LEU A 306 27.54 2.05 -32.89
N PRO A 307 28.19 0.92 -33.25
CA PRO A 307 27.49 -0.31 -33.54
C PRO A 307 26.73 -0.84 -32.32
N GLN A 308 25.61 -1.52 -32.56
CA GLN A 308 24.75 -2.00 -31.47
C GLN A 308 25.49 -2.90 -30.48
N ALA A 309 26.44 -3.72 -30.94
CA ALA A 309 27.27 -4.58 -30.10
C ALA A 309 28.09 -3.83 -29.03
N TYR A 310 28.39 -2.55 -29.26
CA TYR A 310 29.16 -1.70 -28.36
C TYR A 310 28.31 -0.67 -27.61
N ARG A 311 26.99 -0.63 -27.86
CA ARG A 311 26.09 0.24 -27.11
C ARG A 311 25.88 -0.37 -25.72
N PRO A 312 25.96 0.42 -24.64
CA PRO A 312 25.57 -0.08 -23.33
C PRO A 312 24.12 -0.57 -23.40
N PRO A 313 23.79 -1.73 -22.81
CA PRO A 313 22.41 -2.20 -22.77
C PRO A 313 21.54 -1.11 -22.16
N ALA A 314 20.34 -0.90 -22.73
CA ALA A 314 19.41 0.10 -22.21
C ALA A 314 19.16 -0.17 -20.72
N PHE A 315 19.28 0.87 -19.89
CA PHE A 315 18.99 0.76 -18.47
C PHE A 315 17.51 0.43 -18.29
N SER A 316 17.21 -0.82 -17.91
CA SER A 316 15.85 -1.30 -17.73
C SER A 316 15.43 -1.09 -16.28
N TRP A 317 14.55 -0.12 -16.04
CA TRP A 317 13.95 0.10 -14.72
C TRP A 317 13.30 -1.16 -14.16
N THR A 318 12.79 -2.05 -15.00
CA THR A 318 12.22 -3.34 -14.58
C THR A 318 13.24 -4.23 -13.86
N ARG A 319 14.51 -4.24 -14.28
CA ARG A 319 15.55 -5.06 -13.61
C ARG A 319 15.89 -4.57 -12.21
N VAL A 320 15.60 -3.31 -11.90
CA VAL A 320 15.79 -2.73 -10.56
C VAL A 320 14.50 -2.81 -9.74
N LEU A 321 13.36 -2.45 -10.34
CA LEU A 321 12.07 -2.40 -9.65
C LEU A 321 11.53 -3.78 -9.29
N VAL A 322 11.74 -4.82 -10.12
CA VAL A 322 11.26 -6.18 -9.84
C VAL A 322 11.87 -6.75 -8.55
N PRO A 323 13.19 -6.79 -8.34
CA PRO A 323 13.75 -7.30 -7.08
C PRO A 323 13.39 -6.43 -5.87
N VAL A 324 13.32 -5.11 -6.02
CA VAL A 324 12.88 -4.21 -4.94
C VAL A 324 11.42 -4.49 -4.56
N GLY A 325 10.54 -4.65 -5.55
CA GLY A 325 9.14 -5.00 -5.34
C GLY A 325 8.97 -6.38 -4.70
N ALA A 326 9.78 -7.37 -5.09
CA ALA A 326 9.77 -8.70 -4.49
C ALA A 326 10.16 -8.69 -3.01
N VAL A 327 11.19 -7.92 -2.64
CA VAL A 327 11.60 -7.75 -1.23
C VAL A 327 10.48 -7.08 -0.43
N ALA A 328 9.87 -6.02 -0.96
CA ALA A 328 8.77 -5.32 -0.29
C ALA A 328 7.55 -6.24 -0.10
N ALA A 329 7.15 -6.98 -1.13
CA ALA A 329 6.05 -7.96 -1.05
C ALA A 329 6.33 -9.05 -0.02
N THR A 330 7.57 -9.56 0.02
CA THR A 330 8.01 -10.54 1.02
C THR A 330 7.90 -9.96 2.44
N GLY A 331 8.32 -8.71 2.65
CA GLY A 331 8.18 -8.01 3.94
C GLY A 331 6.71 -7.89 4.38
N VAL A 332 5.81 -7.53 3.46
CA VAL A 332 4.36 -7.45 3.74
C VAL A 332 3.79 -8.83 4.11
N LEU A 333 4.19 -9.89 3.40
CA LEU A 333 3.74 -11.25 3.71
C LEU A 333 4.24 -11.73 5.07
N VAL A 334 5.51 -11.45 5.41
CA VAL A 334 6.07 -11.79 6.73
C VAL A 334 5.35 -11.01 7.84
N TYR A 335 5.13 -9.72 7.66
CA TYR A 335 4.38 -8.89 8.61
C TYR A 335 2.95 -9.42 8.80
N GLY A 336 2.24 -9.70 7.70
CA GLY A 336 0.90 -10.26 7.74
C GLY A 336 0.85 -11.63 8.47
N ALA A 337 1.84 -12.49 8.25
CA ALA A 337 1.94 -13.77 8.95
C ALA A 337 2.18 -13.60 10.46
N LEU A 338 3.00 -12.63 10.87
CA LEU A 338 3.23 -12.31 12.29
C LEU A 338 1.97 -11.74 12.94
N SER A 339 1.27 -10.82 12.28
CA SER A 339 0.01 -10.26 12.77
C SER A 339 -1.11 -11.29 12.87
N LEU A 340 -1.18 -12.25 11.94
CA LEU A 340 -2.14 -13.36 12.02
C LEU A 340 -1.85 -14.30 13.20
N ARG A 341 -0.58 -14.52 13.53
CA ARG A 341 -0.20 -15.31 14.72
C ARG A 341 -0.62 -14.62 16.00
N SER A 342 -0.33 -13.32 16.16
CA SER A 342 -0.73 -12.58 17.37
C SER A 342 -2.25 -12.57 17.56
N LEU A 343 -3.02 -12.36 16.48
CA LEU A 343 -4.48 -12.41 16.53
C LEU A 343 -5.02 -13.80 16.92
N ARG A 344 -4.35 -14.88 16.50
CA ARG A 344 -4.75 -16.25 16.83
C ARG A 344 -4.51 -16.57 18.30
N ASP A 345 -3.40 -16.09 18.85
CA ASP A 345 -3.05 -16.28 20.27
C ASP A 345 -4.06 -15.53 21.17
N ASP A 346 -4.38 -14.28 20.84
CA ASP A 346 -5.40 -13.48 21.54
C ASP A 346 -6.78 -14.16 21.52
N ASN A 347 -7.19 -14.70 20.36
CA ASN A 347 -8.47 -15.37 20.22
C ASN A 347 -8.54 -16.67 21.04
N SER A 348 -7.42 -17.39 21.16
CA SER A 348 -7.33 -18.59 22.00
C SER A 348 -7.50 -18.26 23.50
N LEU A 349 -6.98 -17.12 23.93
CA LEU A 349 -7.08 -16.63 25.31
C LEU A 349 -8.50 -16.17 25.63
N LEU A 350 -9.15 -15.44 24.72
CA LEU A 350 -10.55 -15.05 24.83
C LEU A 350 -11.48 -16.27 24.90
N THR A 351 -11.21 -17.31 24.12
CA THR A 351 -12.00 -18.55 24.14
C THR A 351 -11.91 -19.24 25.50
N ARG A 352 -10.72 -19.29 26.11
CA ARG A 352 -10.52 -19.84 27.46
C ARG A 352 -11.27 -19.02 28.52
N GLN A 353 -11.16 -17.69 28.48
CA GLN A 353 -11.89 -16.81 29.40
C GLN A 353 -13.40 -16.99 29.31
N ASN A 354 -13.95 -17.08 28.09
CA ASN A 354 -15.37 -17.34 27.89
C ASN A 354 -15.80 -18.70 28.46
N SER A 355 -14.99 -19.74 28.30
CA SER A 355 -15.28 -21.06 28.88
C SER A 355 -15.29 -21.03 30.40
N ASP A 356 -14.35 -20.32 31.04
CA ASP A 356 -14.29 -20.20 32.49
C ASP A 356 -15.47 -19.39 33.04
N LEU A 357 -15.83 -18.28 32.37
CA LEU A 357 -17.02 -17.49 32.71
C LEU A 357 -18.31 -18.31 32.60
N GLN A 358 -18.43 -19.18 31.58
CA GLN A 358 -19.57 -20.08 31.46
C GLN A 358 -19.64 -21.10 32.60
N ILE A 359 -18.49 -21.63 33.05
CA ILE A 359 -18.42 -22.54 34.20
C ILE A 359 -18.84 -21.80 35.48
N GLN A 360 -18.33 -20.59 35.70
CA GLN A 360 -18.71 -19.77 36.86
C GLN A 360 -20.21 -19.45 36.87
N LEU A 361 -20.78 -19.04 35.72
CA LEU A 361 -22.22 -18.79 35.58
C LEU A 361 -23.05 -20.04 35.88
N THR A 362 -22.59 -21.21 35.45
CA THR A 362 -23.29 -22.47 35.70
C THR A 362 -23.29 -22.82 37.18
N ARG A 363 -22.16 -22.63 37.88
CA ARG A 363 -22.08 -22.79 39.34
C ARG A 363 -23.00 -21.83 40.08
N LEU A 364 -22.95 -20.54 39.73
CA LEU A 364 -23.82 -19.52 40.36
C LEU A 364 -25.32 -19.83 40.16
N ARG A 365 -25.70 -20.36 38.99
CA ARG A 365 -27.08 -20.80 38.73
C ARG A 365 -27.47 -22.00 39.58
N ALA A 366 -26.57 -22.96 39.76
CA ALA A 366 -26.80 -24.12 40.62
C ALA A 366 -26.97 -23.68 42.10
N ASP A 367 -26.10 -22.81 42.59
CA ASP A 367 -26.15 -22.27 43.96
C ASP A 367 -27.46 -21.49 44.20
N ASN A 368 -27.86 -20.64 43.24
CA ASN A 368 -29.13 -19.91 43.32
C ASN A 368 -30.35 -20.85 43.34
N LYS A 369 -30.34 -21.90 42.50
CA LYS A 369 -31.40 -22.91 42.50
C LYS A 369 -31.47 -23.63 43.85
N GLN A 370 -30.33 -24.05 44.40
CA GLN A 370 -30.27 -24.70 45.71
C GLN A 370 -30.80 -23.78 46.82
N ALA A 371 -30.47 -22.48 46.78
CA ALA A 371 -31.00 -21.50 47.72
C ALA A 371 -32.53 -21.33 47.57
N GLN A 372 -33.06 -21.31 46.35
CA GLN A 372 -34.50 -21.25 46.09
C GLN A 372 -35.24 -22.50 46.55
N ASP A 373 -34.66 -23.69 46.35
CA ASP A 373 -35.21 -24.94 46.84
C ASP A 373 -35.24 -24.96 48.38
N ALA A 374 -34.18 -24.49 49.03
CA ALA A 374 -34.12 -24.36 50.49
C ALA A 374 -35.14 -23.34 51.03
N ILE A 375 -35.33 -22.20 50.36
CA ILE A 375 -36.38 -21.23 50.71
C ILE A 375 -37.77 -21.85 50.59
N THR A 376 -38.00 -22.63 49.52
CA THR A 376 -39.29 -23.30 49.29
C THR A 376 -39.57 -24.35 50.35
N ALA A 377 -38.56 -25.15 50.72
CA ALA A 377 -38.67 -26.12 51.81
C ALA A 377 -38.99 -25.45 53.15
N LYS A 378 -38.29 -24.36 53.50
CA LYS A 378 -38.57 -23.59 54.72
C LYS A 378 -39.98 -23.00 54.72
N LYS A 379 -40.46 -22.48 53.58
CA LYS A 379 -41.85 -22.00 53.46
C LYS A 379 -42.88 -23.11 53.71
N ALA A 380 -42.63 -24.31 53.19
CA ALA A 380 -43.50 -25.46 53.42
C ALA A 380 -43.51 -25.91 54.89
N GLU A 381 -42.36 -25.85 55.56
CA GLU A 381 -42.25 -26.11 57.00
C GLU A 381 -43.00 -25.06 57.84
N SER A 382 -42.83 -23.77 57.53
CA SER A 382 -43.58 -22.68 58.19
C SER A 382 -45.09 -22.82 58.01
N ALA A 383 -45.56 -23.26 56.84
CA ALA A 383 -46.99 -23.52 56.61
C ALA A 383 -47.53 -24.64 57.51
N LYS A 384 -46.77 -25.74 57.69
CA LYS A 384 -47.16 -26.83 58.60
C LYS A 384 -47.25 -26.37 60.05
N LEU A 385 -46.28 -25.59 60.51
CA LEU A 385 -46.27 -24.99 61.84
C LEU A 385 -47.47 -24.06 62.06
N SER A 386 -47.84 -23.26 61.04
CA SER A 386 -49.04 -22.40 61.09
C SER A 386 -50.31 -23.23 61.29
N THR A 387 -50.48 -24.31 60.51
CA THR A 387 -51.67 -25.19 60.65
C THR A 387 -51.74 -25.84 62.03
N GLN A 388 -50.61 -26.23 62.60
CA GLN A 388 -50.56 -26.76 63.96
C GLN A 388 -50.92 -25.69 65.00
N ALA A 389 -50.44 -24.46 64.84
CA ALA A 389 -50.80 -23.35 65.72
C ALA A 389 -52.31 -23.06 65.68
N ASP A 390 -52.92 -23.05 64.50
CA ASP A 390 -54.38 -22.85 64.34
C ASP A 390 -55.21 -23.97 65.01
N ALA A 391 -54.73 -25.22 64.93
CA ALA A 391 -55.37 -26.36 65.57
C ALA A 391 -55.32 -26.26 67.11
N VAL A 392 -54.17 -25.86 67.67
CA VAL A 392 -54.01 -25.63 69.11
C VAL A 392 -54.91 -24.48 69.58
N GLN A 393 -54.96 -23.38 68.82
CA GLN A 393 -55.82 -22.23 69.15
C GLN A 393 -57.31 -22.63 69.23
N SER A 394 -57.75 -23.52 68.33
CA SER A 394 -59.12 -24.05 68.34
C SER A 394 -59.43 -24.90 69.58
N GLN A 395 -58.47 -25.69 70.06
CA GLN A 395 -58.62 -26.47 71.29
C GLN A 395 -58.69 -25.59 72.55
N ILE A 396 -57.90 -24.52 72.59
CA ILE A 396 -57.94 -23.54 73.69
C ILE A 396 -59.34 -22.91 73.79
N ALA A 397 -59.91 -22.48 72.66
CA ALA A 397 -61.24 -21.88 72.63
C ALA A 397 -62.34 -22.82 73.15
N LEU A 398 -62.31 -24.10 72.77
CA LEU A 398 -63.25 -25.12 73.28
C LEU A 398 -63.10 -25.34 74.79
N THR A 399 -61.87 -25.35 75.29
CA THR A 399 -61.59 -25.56 76.72
C THR A 399 -62.12 -24.39 77.57
N GLN A 400 -61.92 -23.15 77.10
CA GLN A 400 -62.46 -21.95 77.76
C GLN A 400 -63.99 -21.95 77.79
N GLN A 401 -64.65 -22.43 76.73
CA GLN A 401 -66.11 -22.54 76.69
C GLN A 401 -66.63 -23.56 77.73
N ASN A 402 -65.96 -24.70 77.87
CA ASN A 402 -66.32 -25.72 78.86
C ASN A 402 -66.18 -25.21 80.31
N GLU A 403 -65.15 -24.42 80.60
CA GLU A 403 -64.92 -23.83 81.92
C GLU A 403 -66.10 -22.91 82.34
N VAL A 404 -66.56 -22.05 81.43
CA VAL A 404 -67.70 -21.15 81.67
C VAL A 404 -68.99 -21.94 81.95
N PHE A 405 -69.26 -22.99 81.14
CA PHE A 405 -70.43 -23.83 81.32
C PHE A 405 -70.44 -24.55 82.67
N PHE A 406 -69.30 -25.11 83.06
CA PHE A 406 -69.16 -25.82 84.33
C PHE A 406 -69.39 -24.89 85.53
N ASN A 407 -68.79 -23.70 85.52
CA ASN A 407 -68.94 -22.73 86.59
C ASN A 407 -70.39 -22.25 86.77
N ASN A 408 -71.12 -22.01 85.68
CA ASN A 408 -72.53 -21.62 85.75
C ASN A 408 -73.40 -22.72 86.36
N THR A 409 -73.16 -23.97 85.97
CA THR A 409 -73.92 -25.13 86.49
C THR A 409 -73.67 -25.32 87.99
N LEU A 410 -72.41 -25.23 88.41
CA LEU A 410 -72.03 -25.40 89.80
C LEU A 410 -72.66 -24.33 90.71
N ASN A 411 -72.66 -23.07 90.26
CA ASN A 411 -73.28 -21.96 91.00
C ASN A 411 -74.79 -22.15 91.16
N GLY A 412 -75.48 -22.65 90.12
CA GLY A 412 -76.91 -22.92 90.18
C GLY A 412 -77.28 -24.01 91.20
N LEU A 413 -76.50 -25.09 91.25
CA LEU A 413 -76.73 -26.18 92.22
C LEU A 413 -76.55 -25.73 93.66
N LYS A 414 -75.52 -24.92 93.94
CA LYS A 414 -75.23 -24.42 95.28
C LYS A 414 -76.38 -23.58 95.84
N LEU A 415 -76.97 -22.73 95.00
CA LEU A 415 -78.06 -21.83 95.37
C LEU A 415 -79.35 -22.59 95.75
N ASN A 416 -79.64 -23.68 95.03
CA ASN A 416 -80.81 -24.52 95.32
C ASN A 416 -80.67 -25.30 96.62
N LEU A 417 -79.48 -25.81 96.93
CA LEU A 417 -79.19 -26.51 98.17
C LEU A 417 -79.35 -25.59 99.39
N ASP A 418 -78.79 -24.39 99.33
CA ASP A 418 -78.85 -23.43 100.44
C ASP A 418 -80.30 -23.00 100.79
N ASN A 419 -81.16 -22.86 99.77
CA ASN A 419 -82.57 -22.51 99.98
C ASN A 419 -83.37 -23.66 100.63
N GLY A 420 -83.23 -24.89 100.13
CA GLY A 420 -83.94 -26.04 100.69
C GLY A 420 -83.56 -26.32 102.15
N ASP A 421 -82.29 -26.17 102.50
CA ASP A 421 -81.79 -26.42 103.86
C ASP A 421 -82.36 -25.43 104.88
N ARG A 422 -82.62 -24.18 104.46
CA ARG A 422 -83.24 -23.14 105.30
C ARG A 422 -84.73 -23.44 105.56
N ASP A 423 -85.46 -23.79 104.52
CA ASP A 423 -86.88 -24.09 104.58
C ASP A 423 -87.21 -25.27 105.52
N LEU A 424 -86.43 -26.37 105.44
CA LEU A 424 -86.59 -27.53 106.31
C LEU A 424 -86.38 -27.19 107.79
N ARG A 425 -85.40 -26.33 108.10
CA ARG A 425 -85.12 -25.93 109.49
C ARG A 425 -86.30 -25.18 110.12
N GLU A 426 -86.96 -24.30 109.37
CA GLU A 426 -88.13 -23.58 109.89
C GLU A 426 -89.33 -24.50 110.14
N ILE A 427 -89.54 -25.49 109.26
CA ILE A 427 -90.61 -26.48 109.42
C ILE A 427 -90.40 -27.28 110.71
N VAL A 428 -89.18 -27.80 110.91
CA VAL A 428 -88.87 -28.70 112.03
C VAL A 428 -88.83 -27.96 113.37
N ASN A 429 -88.24 -26.76 113.42
CA ASN A 429 -88.04 -26.05 114.69
C ASN A 429 -89.34 -25.58 115.35
N LYS A 430 -90.46 -25.51 114.62
CA LYS A 430 -91.74 -25.03 115.15
C LYS A 430 -92.68 -26.15 115.63
N ILE A 431 -92.27 -27.42 115.52
CA ILE A 431 -93.11 -28.57 115.89
C ILE A 431 -93.40 -28.57 117.41
N PRO A 432 -94.67 -28.55 117.84
CA PRO A 432 -95.02 -28.68 119.25
C PRO A 432 -94.96 -30.14 119.73
N SER A 433 -94.68 -30.32 121.02
CA SER A 433 -94.63 -31.64 121.68
C SER A 433 -95.95 -32.39 121.52
N GLY A 434 -95.91 -33.61 120.97
CA GLY A 434 -97.10 -34.43 120.66
C GLY A 434 -97.57 -34.36 119.20
N LEU A 435 -96.83 -33.65 118.34
CA LEU A 435 -97.01 -33.61 116.89
C LEU A 435 -95.76 -34.16 116.21
N ASN A 436 -95.93 -35.04 115.22
CA ASN A 436 -94.84 -35.59 114.43
C ASN A 436 -95.10 -35.34 112.94
N ILE A 437 -94.08 -34.85 112.24
CA ILE A 437 -94.08 -34.76 110.79
C ILE A 437 -93.67 -36.11 110.23
N THR A 438 -94.40 -36.59 109.24
CA THR A 438 -94.12 -37.84 108.53
C THR A 438 -93.52 -37.59 107.16
N ASP A 439 -93.80 -36.44 106.56
CA ASP A 439 -93.40 -36.13 105.18
C ASP A 439 -93.27 -34.62 104.97
N VAL A 440 -92.25 -34.21 104.22
CA VAL A 440 -92.04 -32.84 103.75
C VAL A 440 -91.62 -32.93 102.30
N GLU A 441 -92.46 -32.45 101.40
CA GLU A 441 -92.26 -32.55 99.96
C GLU A 441 -92.12 -31.15 99.34
N TYR A 442 -91.00 -30.91 98.66
CA TYR A 442 -90.80 -29.69 97.87
C TYR A 442 -91.43 -29.86 96.49
N GLN A 443 -92.42 -29.04 96.20
CA GLN A 443 -93.04 -28.96 94.89
C GLN A 443 -92.72 -27.59 94.26
N MET A 444 -92.93 -27.47 92.95
CA MET A 444 -92.63 -26.23 92.20
C MET A 444 -93.33 -24.98 92.76
N ASP A 445 -94.42 -25.14 93.51
CA ASP A 445 -95.29 -24.05 93.95
C ASP A 445 -95.57 -24.10 95.47
N GLY A 446 -94.62 -24.63 96.25
CA GLY A 446 -94.68 -24.65 97.71
C GLY A 446 -94.21 -25.97 98.32
N ILE A 447 -94.16 -25.99 99.65
CA ILE A 447 -93.73 -27.13 100.45
C ILE A 447 -94.96 -27.75 101.11
N THR A 448 -95.18 -29.04 100.86
CA THR A 448 -96.26 -29.79 101.49
C THR A 448 -95.72 -30.52 102.72
N VAL A 449 -96.27 -30.22 103.89
CA VAL A 449 -95.89 -30.84 105.16
C VAL A 449 -97.04 -31.71 105.66
N LYS A 450 -96.78 -32.99 105.90
CA LYS A 450 -97.77 -33.95 106.43
C LYS A 450 -97.31 -34.51 107.75
N GLY A 451 -98.26 -34.79 108.63
CA GLY A 451 -97.94 -35.39 109.91
C GLY A 451 -99.16 -35.83 110.69
N VAL A 452 -98.91 -36.19 111.94
CA VAL A 452 -99.92 -36.70 112.87
C VAL A 452 -99.76 -35.99 114.22
N ALA A 453 -100.85 -35.61 114.86
CA ALA A 453 -100.84 -34.98 116.18
C ALA A 453 -101.77 -35.71 117.16
N SER A 454 -101.43 -35.65 118.45
CA SER A 454 -102.23 -36.24 119.54
C SER A 454 -103.51 -35.47 119.86
N SER A 455 -103.65 -34.24 119.36
CA SER A 455 -104.90 -33.48 119.44
C SER A 455 -105.04 -32.50 118.26
N GLU A 456 -106.28 -32.19 117.89
CA GLU A 456 -106.57 -31.19 116.85
C GLU A 456 -106.10 -29.78 117.25
N SER A 457 -106.11 -29.44 118.55
CA SER A 457 -105.63 -28.14 119.04
C SER A 457 -104.12 -27.92 118.82
N LEU A 458 -103.32 -28.98 118.80
CA LEU A 458 -101.89 -28.92 118.50
C LEU A 458 -101.63 -28.58 117.03
N LEU A 459 -102.47 -29.04 116.11
CA LEU A 459 -102.37 -28.72 114.68
C LEU A 459 -102.52 -27.23 114.42
N LEU A 460 -103.57 -26.63 115.01
CA LEU A 460 -103.83 -25.20 114.87
C LEU A 460 -102.72 -24.35 115.54
N THR A 461 -102.10 -24.88 116.60
CA THR A 461 -100.93 -24.24 117.23
C THR A 461 -99.71 -24.29 116.33
N TYR A 462 -99.43 -25.44 115.69
CA TYR A 462 -98.32 -25.58 114.76
C TYR A 462 -98.47 -24.73 113.50
N ALA A 463 -99.67 -24.72 112.90
CA ALA A 463 -99.96 -23.86 111.74
C ALA A 463 -99.76 -22.37 112.07
N ARG A 464 -100.17 -21.94 113.27
CA ARG A 464 -99.93 -20.57 113.75
C ARG A 464 -98.45 -20.30 113.99
N ALA A 465 -97.72 -21.25 114.56
CA ALA A 465 -96.29 -21.11 114.82
C ALA A 465 -95.50 -20.92 113.51
N LEU A 466 -95.77 -21.74 112.50
CA LEU A 466 -95.19 -21.60 111.16
C LEU A 466 -95.55 -20.25 110.53
N ARG A 467 -96.81 -19.82 110.61
CA ARG A 467 -97.26 -18.54 110.05
C ARG A 467 -96.66 -17.32 110.77
N SER A 468 -96.52 -17.40 112.08
CA SER A 468 -95.92 -16.33 112.88
C SER A 468 -94.41 -16.17 112.67
N GLY A 469 -93.75 -17.20 112.12
CA GLY A 469 -92.32 -17.18 111.82
C GLY A 469 -91.94 -16.27 110.65
N GLY A 470 -92.89 -15.91 109.79
CA GLY A 470 -92.67 -14.98 108.67
C GLY A 470 -91.83 -15.51 107.50
N HIS A 471 -91.30 -16.74 107.60
CA HIS A 471 -90.49 -17.39 106.56
C HIS A 471 -91.34 -17.92 105.40
N PHE A 472 -92.57 -18.37 105.69
CA PHE A 472 -93.56 -18.76 104.70
C PHE A 472 -94.61 -17.64 104.57
N GLU A 473 -94.83 -17.16 103.35
CA GLU A 473 -95.86 -16.18 103.01
C GLU A 473 -97.26 -16.67 103.42
N SER A 474 -97.52 -17.98 103.29
CA SER A 474 -98.79 -18.57 103.69
C SER A 474 -98.66 -19.97 104.26
N VAL A 475 -99.46 -20.27 105.28
CA VAL A 475 -99.61 -21.60 105.87
C VAL A 475 -101.07 -21.97 105.79
N THR A 476 -101.39 -22.93 104.92
CA THR A 476 -102.77 -23.35 104.66
C THR A 476 -102.97 -24.78 105.13
N VAL A 477 -104.02 -24.99 105.93
CA VAL A 477 -104.43 -26.33 106.35
C VAL A 477 -105.22 -26.97 105.21
N SER A 478 -104.61 -27.92 104.50
CA SER A 478 -105.25 -28.61 103.38
C SER A 478 -106.27 -29.64 103.88
N SER A 479 -105.96 -30.36 104.96
CA SER A 479 -106.87 -31.36 105.54
C SER A 479 -106.51 -31.68 106.98
N ILE A 480 -107.52 -31.98 107.80
CA ILE A 480 -107.39 -32.63 109.11
C ILE A 480 -108.35 -33.82 109.13
N ALA A 481 -107.85 -35.01 109.47
CA ALA A 481 -108.64 -36.23 109.56
C ALA A 481 -108.38 -36.94 110.89
N SER A 482 -109.45 -37.37 111.56
CA SER A 482 -109.34 -38.22 112.76
C SER A 482 -108.95 -39.64 112.36
N LEU A 483 -108.02 -40.24 113.11
CA LEU A 483 -107.51 -41.59 112.94
C LEU A 483 -108.00 -42.49 114.09
N THR A 484 -108.04 -43.80 113.85
CA THR A 484 -108.70 -44.80 114.73
C THR A 484 -108.15 -44.95 116.16
N ASP A 485 -107.06 -44.25 116.51
CA ASP A 485 -106.42 -44.32 117.83
C ASP A 485 -106.47 -42.99 118.61
N GLY A 486 -107.40 -42.09 118.26
CA GLY A 486 -107.52 -40.79 118.92
C GLY A 486 -106.48 -39.75 118.47
N LEU A 487 -105.76 -40.03 117.38
CA LEU A 487 -104.80 -39.14 116.72
C LEU A 487 -105.44 -38.39 115.54
N PHE A 488 -104.83 -37.29 115.10
CA PHE A 488 -105.29 -36.48 113.97
C PHE A 488 -104.20 -36.35 112.92
N GLY A 489 -104.43 -36.85 111.72
CA GLY A 489 -103.57 -36.65 110.56
C GLY A 489 -103.81 -35.26 109.95
N PHE A 490 -102.74 -34.59 109.52
CA PHE A 490 -102.82 -33.27 108.89
C PHE A 490 -101.96 -33.16 107.63
N THR A 491 -102.35 -32.23 106.77
CA THR A 491 -101.52 -31.79 105.65
C THR A 491 -101.57 -30.28 105.57
N PHE A 492 -100.41 -29.65 105.63
CA PHE A 492 -100.22 -28.22 105.43
C PHE A 492 -99.51 -27.96 104.11
N ILE A 493 -99.89 -26.87 103.47
CA ILE A 493 -99.19 -26.34 102.32
C ILE A 493 -98.58 -25.01 102.76
N LEU A 494 -97.26 -24.93 102.65
CA LEU A 494 -96.45 -23.77 102.96
C LEU A 494 -96.01 -23.14 101.64
N ARG A 495 -96.20 -21.84 101.50
CA ARG A 495 -95.66 -21.06 100.39
C ARG A 495 -94.89 -19.90 100.96
#